data_AF-A0AAD5PR03-F1
#
_entry.id   AF-A0AAD5PR03-F1
#
_cell.length_a   1.000
_cell.length_b   1.000
_cell.length_c   1.000
_cell.angle_alpha   90.00
_cell.angle_beta   90.00
_cell.angle_gamma   90.00
#
_symmetry.space_group_name_H-M   'P 1'
#
loop_
_entity.id
_entity.type
_entity.pdbx_description
1 polymer ?
#
loop_
_entity_poly.entity_id
_entity_poly.type
_entity_poly.pdbx_seq_one_letter_code
_entity_poly.pdbx_strand_id
1 'polypeptide(L)' 'MITEWTQWSACSTTCGRGYKEKQRMIKLPAQNGGKPCPKKLTKRRQCYRRPCK' A
#
# COMPACT_ATOMS: atom_id res chain seq x y z
N MET A 1 -12.04 12.34 2.94
CA MET A 1 -12.39 10.91 2.74
C MET A 1 -11.33 10.23 1.88
N ILE A 2 -10.90 9.03 2.25
CA ILE A 2 -9.93 8.23 1.46
C ILE A 2 -10.63 7.02 0.86
N THR A 3 -10.08 6.46 -0.22
CA THR A 3 -10.52 5.17 -0.76
C THR A 3 -10.17 4.05 0.21
N GLU A 4 -10.80 2.89 0.02
CA GLU A 4 -10.25 1.66 0.55
C GLU A 4 -8.88 1.37 -0.07
N TRP A 5 -8.14 0.50 0.61
CA TRP A 5 -6.87 0.01 0.06
C TRP A 5 -7.13 -0.86 -1.17
N THR A 6 -6.31 -0.69 -2.19
CA THR A 6 -6.22 -1.66 -3.28
C THR A 6 -5.80 -3.03 -2.75
N GLN A 7 -5.98 -4.05 -3.58
CA GLN A 7 -5.34 -5.34 -3.35
C GLN A 7 -3.81 -5.16 -3.29
N TRP A 8 -3.16 -6.08 -2.57
CA TRP A 8 -1.70 -6.14 -2.56
C TRP A 8 -1.20 -6.49 -3.96
N SER A 9 -0.17 -5.76 -4.41
CA SER A 9 0.59 -6.11 -5.59
C SER A 9 1.20 -7.50 -5.47
N ALA A 10 1.64 -8.05 -6.60
CA ALA A 10 2.54 -9.18 -6.60
C ALA A 10 3.79 -8.86 -5.75
N CYS A 11 4.39 -9.90 -5.18
CA CYS A 11 5.68 -9.78 -4.53
C CYS A 11 6.71 -9.29 -5.57
N SER A 12 7.52 -8.29 -5.20
CA SER A 12 8.55 -7.70 -6.05
C SER A 12 9.58 -8.71 -6.53
N THR A 13 9.72 -9.82 -5.80
CA THR A 13 10.59 -10.93 -6.16
C THR A 13 9.77 -12.17 -6.49
N THR A 14 10.31 -12.97 -7.40
CA THR A 14 9.79 -14.30 -7.74
C THR A 14 10.33 -15.38 -6.79
N CYS A 15 11.47 -15.15 -6.15
CA CYS A 15 12.09 -16.00 -5.14
C CYS A 15 12.62 -15.18 -3.94
N GLY A 16 12.94 -15.86 -2.84
CA GLY A 16 13.51 -15.27 -1.63
C GLY A 16 12.62 -14.23 -0.96
N ARG A 17 13.26 -13.23 -0.35
CA ARG A 17 12.59 -12.13 0.34
C ARG A 17 12.29 -11.00 -0.65
N GLY A 18 11.05 -10.55 -0.67
CA GLY A 18 10.61 -9.41 -1.46
C GLY A 18 9.65 -8.51 -0.70
N TYR A 19 9.05 -7.59 -1.44
CA TYR A 19 8.05 -6.66 -0.91
C TYR A 19 6.81 -6.65 -1.78
N LYS A 20 5.66 -6.49 -1.16
CA LYS A 20 4.40 -6.20 -1.84
C LYS A 20 3.86 -4.89 -1.32
N GLU A 21 3.15 -4.19 -2.19
CA GLU A 21 2.65 -2.86 -1.92
C GLU A 21 1.16 -2.79 -2.17
N LYS A 22 0.49 -1.89 -1.46
CA LYS A 22 -0.90 -1.53 -1.76
C LYS A 22 -1.05 -0.04 -1.60
N GLN A 23 -1.98 0.53 -2.36
CA GLN A 23 -2.19 1.96 -2.43
C GLN A 23 -3.63 2.30 -2.09
N ARG A 24 -3.87 3.54 -1.73
CA ARG A 24 -5.20 4.13 -1.57
C ARG A 24 -5.11 5.59 -1.98
N MET A 25 -6.21 6.20 -2.36
CA MET A 25 -6.23 7.59 -2.82
C MET A 25 -7.11 8.45 -1.93
N ILE A 26 -6.94 9.75 -2.02
CA ILE A 26 -7.82 10.72 -1.35
C ILE A 26 -9.01 10.92 -2.29
N LYS A 27 -10.20 10.42 -1.90
CA LYS A 27 -11.45 10.67 -2.65
C LYS A 27 -11.93 12.10 -2.45
N LEU A 28 -11.82 12.59 -1.22
CA LEU A 28 -12.25 13.93 -0.85
C LEU A 28 -11.19 14.54 0.07
N PRO A 29 -10.63 15.71 -0.22
CA PRO A 29 -9.74 16.40 0.70
C PRO A 29 -10.46 16.73 2.01
N ALA A 30 -9.70 17.04 3.06
CA ALA A 30 -10.29 17.54 4.29
C ALA A 30 -10.92 18.92 4.02
N GLN A 31 -12.18 19.09 4.40
CA GLN A 31 -12.90 20.36 4.27
C GLN A 31 -13.31 20.86 5.66
N ASN A 32 -13.51 22.18 5.81
CA ASN A 32 -14.04 22.84 7.00
C ASN A 32 -13.35 22.46 8.33
N GLY A 33 -12.01 22.43 8.35
CA GLY A 33 -11.24 22.06 9.54
C GLY A 33 -11.30 20.57 9.90
N GLY A 34 -11.83 19.73 9.00
CA GLY A 34 -11.85 18.28 9.17
C GLY A 34 -10.44 17.67 9.24
N LYS A 35 -10.34 16.44 9.76
CA LYS A 35 -9.05 15.75 9.91
C LYS A 35 -8.29 15.69 8.59
N PRO A 36 -7.02 16.15 8.55
CA PRO A 36 -6.22 16.09 7.34
C PRO A 36 -6.09 14.65 6.85
N CYS A 37 -6.15 14.47 5.53
CA CYS A 37 -6.00 13.15 4.94
C CYS A 37 -4.59 12.61 5.24
N PRO A 38 -4.46 11.30 5.51
CA PRO A 38 -3.15 10.72 5.79
C PRO A 38 -2.22 10.89 4.57
N LYS A 39 -1.03 11.46 4.81
CA LYS A 39 0.01 11.62 3.78
C LYS A 39 0.51 10.26 3.24
N LYS A 40 0.44 9.21 4.05
CA LYS A 40 0.75 7.83 3.64
C LYS A 40 -0.43 7.19 2.91
N LEU A 41 -0.33 7.26 1.60
CA LEU A 41 -1.23 6.62 0.63
C LEU A 41 -0.73 5.27 0.13
N THR A 42 0.53 4.92 0.42
CA THR A 42 1.13 3.63 0.08
C THR A 42 1.50 2.85 1.34
N LYS A 43 1.25 1.55 1.34
CA LYS A 43 1.70 0.62 2.38
C LYS A 43 2.52 -0.49 1.75
N ARG A 44 3.70 -0.74 2.33
CA ARG A 44 4.61 -1.83 1.93
C ARG A 44 4.65 -2.90 3.02
N ARG A 45 4.68 -4.17 2.61
CA ARG A 45 4.83 -5.33 3.51
C ARG A 45 5.82 -6.32 2.91
N GLN A 46 6.61 -6.97 3.76
CA GLN A 46 7.47 -8.06 3.31
C GLN A 46 6.65 -9.27 2.86
N CYS A 47 7.13 -9.91 1.81
CA CYS A 47 6.67 -11.20 1.33
C CYS A 47 7.85 -12.15 1.20
N TYR A 48 7.59 -13.43 1.42
CA TYR A 48 8.57 -14.49 1.32
C TYR A 48 8.08 -15.46 0.26
N ARG A 49 8.85 -15.58 -0.83
CA ARG A 49 8.65 -16.57 -1.87
C ARG A 49 9.54 -17.78 -1.59
N ARG A 50 9.47 -18.77 -2.47
CA ARG A 50 10.37 -19.93 -2.44
C ARG A 50 11.82 -19.43 -2.44
N PRO A 51 12.74 -20.10 -1.71
CA PRO A 51 14.16 -19.76 -1.77
C PRO A 51 14.65 -19.63 -3.22
N CYS A 52 15.51 -18.66 -3.48
CA CYS A 52 16.22 -18.60 -4.76
C CYS A 52 17.17 -19.79 -4.83
N LYS A 53 17.24 -20.44 -5.99
CA LYS A 53 18.17 -21.53 -6.25
C LYS A 53 19.53 -20.99 -6.65
#